data_AF-A0A844M417-F1
#
_entry.id   AF-A0A844M417-F1
#
_cell.length_a   1.000
_cell.length_b   1.000
_cell.length_c   1.000
_cell.angle_alpha   90.00
_cell.angle_beta   90.00
_cell.angle_gamma   90.00
#
_symmetry.space_group_name_H-M   'P 1'
#
loop_
_entity.id
_entity.type
_entity.pdbx_description
1 polymer ?
#
loop_
_entity_poly.entity_id
_entity_poly.type
_entity_poly.pdbx_seq_one_letter_code
_entity_poly.pdbx_strand_id
1 'polypeptide(L)'
;LLAAYWFVPSGPDYMVLDFIILIGLGAAIYGPVMMVGLYAMELVPKAAAGAASGLTGTFSYVGGATIATLVIGIVIDNFGWG
;
A
#
# COMPACT_ATOMS: atom_id res chain seq x y z
N LEU A 1 -4.89 -10.01 7.92
CA LEU A 1 -5.97 -9.28 7.22
C LEU A 1 -6.16 -9.77 5.79
N LEU A 2 -5.11 -9.83 4.96
CA LEU A 2 -5.21 -10.41 3.59
C LEU A 2 -5.71 -11.86 3.59
N ALA A 3 -5.13 -12.74 4.42
CA ALA A 3 -5.63 -14.11 4.56
C ALA A 3 -7.06 -14.16 5.10
N ALA A 4 -7.39 -13.29 6.06
CA ALA A 4 -8.75 -13.21 6.61
C ALA A 4 -9.76 -12.82 5.52
N TYR A 5 -9.44 -11.83 4.69
CA TYR A 5 -10.26 -11.42 3.54
C TYR A 5 -10.45 -12.56 2.54
N TRP A 6 -9.39 -13.32 2.25
CA TRP A 6 -9.45 -14.44 1.30
C TRP A 6 -10.38 -15.58 1.73
N PHE A 7 -10.59 -15.76 3.04
CA PHE A 7 -11.44 -16.81 3.59
C PHE A 7 -12.86 -16.35 3.93
N VAL A 8 -13.22 -15.08 3.74
CA VAL A 8 -14.61 -14.63 3.96
C VAL A 8 -15.49 -15.15 2.83
N PRO A 9 -16.58 -15.88 3.12
CA PRO A 9 -17.53 -16.30 2.09
C PRO A 9 -18.24 -15.09 1.46
N SER A 10 -18.36 -15.08 0.14
CA SER A 10 -19.10 -14.03 -0.57
C SER A 10 -20.60 -14.13 -0.28
N GLY A 11 -21.17 -13.09 0.33
CA GLY A 11 -22.62 -13.01 0.58
C GLY A 11 -23.04 -11.76 1.36
N PRO A 12 -24.31 -11.36 1.29
CA PRO A 12 -24.82 -10.18 1.99
C PRO A 12 -24.70 -10.28 3.52
N ASP A 13 -24.65 -11.50 4.06
CA ASP A 13 -24.56 -11.76 5.50
C ASP A 13 -23.20 -11.39 6.11
N TYR A 14 -22.12 -11.38 5.31
CA TYR A 14 -20.75 -11.08 5.76
C TYR A 14 -20.27 -9.69 5.35
N MET A 15 -21.13 -8.89 4.71
CA MET A 15 -20.78 -7.58 4.14
C MET A 15 -20.15 -6.63 5.18
N VAL A 16 -20.64 -6.62 6.42
CA VAL A 16 -20.08 -5.79 7.49
C VAL A 16 -18.67 -6.23 7.88
N LEU A 17 -18.42 -7.54 7.90
CA LEU A 17 -17.10 -8.10 8.22
C LEU A 17 -16.09 -7.74 7.12
N ASP A 18 -16.49 -7.84 5.85
CA ASP A 18 -15.68 -7.41 4.71
C ASP A 18 -15.28 -5.94 4.82
N PHE A 19 -16.23 -5.05 5.12
CA PHE A 19 -15.93 -3.63 5.31
C PHE A 19 -14.94 -3.38 6.44
N ILE A 20 -15.08 -4.07 7.58
CA ILE A 20 -14.15 -3.93 8.71
C ILE A 20 -12.74 -4.40 8.30
N ILE A 21 -12.64 -5.53 7.59
CA ILE A 21 -11.35 -6.06 7.14
C ILE A 21 -10.70 -5.12 6.11
N LEU A 22 -11.48 -4.56 5.19
CA LEU A 22 -10.99 -3.60 4.18
C LEU A 22 -10.54 -2.28 4.81
N ILE A 23 -11.27 -1.77 5.80
CA ILE A 23 -10.84 -0.59 6.58
C ILE A 23 -9.54 -0.90 7.32
N GLY A 24 -9.45 -2.07 7.95
CA GLY A 24 -8.24 -2.53 8.62
C GLY A 24 -7.05 -2.66 7.66
N LEU A 25 -7.27 -3.16 6.45
CA LEU A 25 -6.23 -3.24 5.40
C LEU A 25 -5.74 -1.86 5.00
N GLY A 26 -6.66 -0.91 4.76
CA GLY A 26 -6.32 0.47 4.46
C GLY A 26 -5.49 1.11 5.57
N ALA A 27 -5.92 0.98 6.82
CA ALA A 27 -5.20 1.51 7.98
C ALA A 27 -3.79 0.88 8.12
N ALA A 28 -3.67 -0.43 7.88
CA ALA A 28 -2.41 -1.16 7.97
C ALA A 28 -1.40 -0.76 6.87
N ILE A 29 -1.84 -0.33 5.70
CA ILE A 29 -0.97 0.14 4.62
C ILE A 29 -0.55 1.60 4.84
N TYR A 30 -1.50 2.46 5.21
CA TYR A 30 -1.22 3.90 5.37
C TYR A 30 -0.28 4.21 6.55
N GLY A 31 -0.36 3.45 7.65
CA GLY A 31 0.51 3.65 8.81
C GLY A 31 2.01 3.62 8.45
N PRO A 32 2.53 2.51 7.88
CA PRO A 32 3.91 2.40 7.43
C PRO A 32 4.29 3.43 6.36
N VAL A 33 3.42 3.67 5.37
CA VAL A 33 3.69 4.63 4.28
C VAL A 33 3.93 6.04 4.84
N MET A 34 3.15 6.45 5.83
CA MET A 34 3.33 7.74 6.50
C MET A 34 4.66 7.78 7.28
N MET A 35 5.02 6.71 8.00
CA MET A 35 6.27 6.64 8.76
C MET A 35 7.52 6.77 7.88
N VAL A 36 7.50 6.20 6.68
CA VAL A 36 8.60 6.36 5.70
C VAL A 36 8.78 7.82 5.30
N GLY A 37 7.68 8.53 5.03
CA GLY A 37 7.72 9.96 4.71
C GLY A 37 8.24 10.82 5.86
N LEU A 38 7.85 10.49 7.09
CA LEU A 38 8.35 11.18 8.29
C LEU A 38 9.86 10.99 8.45
N TYR A 39 10.35 9.76 8.33
CA TYR A 39 11.78 9.46 8.42
C TYR A 39 12.59 10.17 7.34
N ALA A 40 12.09 10.26 6.10
CA ALA A 40 12.73 11.01 5.03
C ALA A 40 12.86 12.50 5.35
N MET A 41 11.91 13.09 6.08
CA MET A 41 11.98 14.50 6.50
C MET A 41 12.98 14.72 7.64
N GLU A 42 13.15 13.75 8.54
CA GLU A 42 14.09 13.85 9.67
C GLU A 42 15.57 13.85 9.23
N LEU A 43 15.87 13.26 8.08
CA LEU A 43 17.22 13.17 7.53
C LEU A 43 17.72 14.44 6.81
N VAL A 44 16.83 15.41 6.57
CA VAL A 44 17.08 16.54 5.67
C VAL A 44 16.90 17.87 6.42
N PRO A 45 17.64 18.95 6.10
CA PRO A 45 17.45 20.23 6.74
C PRO A 45 16.00 20.71 6.65
N LYS A 46 15.49 21.36 7.71
CA LYS A 46 14.09 21.77 7.85
C LYS A 46 13.56 22.60 6.67
N ALA A 47 14.44 23.38 6.02
CA ALA A 47 14.11 24.17 4.83
C ALA A 47 13.81 23.32 3.58
N ALA A 48 14.37 22.11 3.50
CA ALA A 48 14.22 21.19 2.38
C ALA A 48 13.38 19.94 2.74
N ALA A 49 12.84 19.85 3.96
CA ALA A 49 12.01 18.72 4.40
C ALA A 49 10.79 18.51 3.48
N GLY A 50 10.13 19.58 3.05
CA GLY A 50 8.99 19.50 2.11
C GLY A 50 9.38 19.03 0.71
N ALA A 51 10.58 19.38 0.24
CA ALA A 51 11.08 18.90 -1.04
C ALA A 51 11.49 17.41 -0.97
N ALA A 52 12.09 16.99 0.15
CA ALA A 52 12.46 15.59 0.38
C ALA A 52 11.23 14.67 0.50
N SER A 53 10.20 15.07 1.25
CA SER A 53 8.95 14.30 1.32
C SER A 53 8.21 14.25 -0.01
N GLY A 54 8.16 15.37 -0.75
CA GLY A 54 7.57 15.39 -2.09
C GLY A 54 8.31 14.50 -3.09
N LEU A 55 9.65 14.52 -3.07
CA LEU A 55 10.48 13.69 -3.95
C LEU A 55 10.33 12.20 -3.63
N THR A 56 10.40 11.83 -2.35
CA THR A 56 10.21 10.43 -1.91
C THR A 56 8.81 9.91 -2.23
N GLY A 57 7.78 10.73 -2.08
CA GLY A 57 6.41 10.42 -2.51
C GLY A 57 6.28 10.25 -4.02
N THR A 58 6.97 11.09 -4.81
CA THR A 58 6.95 10.98 -6.27
C THR A 58 7.63 9.70 -6.74
N PHE A 59 8.79 9.33 -6.17
CA PHE A 59 9.47 8.08 -6.52
C PHE A 59 8.73 6.85 -6.02
N SER A 60 8.09 6.89 -4.84
CA SER A 60 7.30 5.77 -4.33
C SER A 60 6.05 5.53 -5.17
N TYR A 61 5.40 6.60 -5.64
CA TYR A 61 4.21 6.46 -6.47
C TYR A 61 4.57 6.13 -7.92
N VAL A 62 5.35 6.97 -8.61
CA VAL A 62 5.67 6.78 -10.03
C VAL A 62 6.58 5.56 -10.23
N GLY A 63 7.68 5.48 -9.50
CA GLY A 63 8.59 4.33 -9.61
C GLY A 63 7.99 3.08 -8.98
N GLY A 64 7.59 3.19 -7.71
CA GLY A 64 7.10 2.04 -6.95
C GLY A 64 5.81 1.45 -7.50
N ALA A 65 4.80 2.26 -7.84
CA ALA A 65 3.53 1.71 -8.35
C ALA A 65 3.68 1.13 -9.76
N THR A 66 4.46 1.75 -10.64
CA THR A 66 4.72 1.21 -11.98
C THR A 66 5.48 -0.11 -11.91
N ILE A 67 6.54 -0.20 -11.10
CA ILE A 67 7.29 -1.44 -10.92
C ILE A 67 6.42 -2.50 -10.25
N ALA A 68 5.65 -2.14 -9.22
CA ALA A 68 4.74 -3.09 -8.56
C ALA A 68 3.73 -3.67 -9.56
N THR A 69 3.11 -2.83 -10.40
CA THR A 69 2.16 -3.27 -11.41
C THR A 69 2.82 -4.19 -12.45
N LEU A 70 4.01 -3.84 -12.93
CA LEU A 70 4.78 -4.67 -13.86
C LEU A 70 5.14 -6.03 -13.26
N VAL A 71 5.66 -6.04 -12.03
CA VAL A 71 6.08 -7.27 -11.34
C VAL A 71 4.87 -8.16 -11.06
N ILE A 72 3.76 -7.58 -10.58
CA ILE A 72 2.52 -8.32 -10.39
C ILE A 72 2.07 -8.93 -11.73
N GLY A 73 2.07 -8.14 -12.82
CA GLY A 73 1.75 -8.61 -14.17
C GLY A 73 2.59 -9.83 -14.58
N ILE A 74 3.91 -9.75 -14.44
CA ILE A 74 4.83 -10.85 -14.77
C ILE A 74 4.53 -12.08 -13.90
N VAL A 75 4.28 -11.90 -12.61
CA VAL A 75 3.96 -13.01 -11.70
C VAL A 75 2.67 -13.70 -12.15
N ILE A 76 1.64 -12.96 -12.52
CA ILE A 76 0.36 -13.52 -12.99
C ILE A 76 0.53 -14.26 -14.31
N ASP A 77 1.28 -13.70 -15.25
CA ASP A 77 1.51 -14.33 -16.55
C ASP A 77 2.21 -15.69 -16.43
N ASN A 78 3.05 -15.88 -15.41
CA ASN A 78 3.82 -17.11 -15.20
C ASN A 78 3.17 -18.10 -14.21
N PHE A 79 2.54 -17.61 -13.14
CA PHE A 79 2.01 -18.45 -12.06
C PHE A 79 0.47 -18.49 -12.02
N GLY A 80 -0.20 -17.72 -12.88
CA GLY A 80 -1.63 -17.50 -12.80
C GLY A 80 -1.99 -16.54 -11.67
N TRP A 81 -3.21 -16.00 -11.72
CA TRP A 81 -3.72 -15.10 -10.68
C TRP A 81 -4.13 -15.85 -9.39
N GLY A 82 -4.31 -17.16 -9.48
CA GLY A 82 -5.13 -17.93 -8.54
C GLY A 82 -6.58 -17.94 -8.97
#